data_AF-A0A939TPW4-F1
#
_entry.id   AF-A0A939TPW4-F1
#
_cell.length_a   1.000
_cell.length_b   1.000
_cell.length_c   1.000
_cell.angle_alpha   90.00
_cell.angle_beta   90.00
_cell.angle_gamma   90.00
#
_symmetry.space_group_name_H-M   'P 1'
#
loop_
_entity.id
_entity.type
_entity.pdbx_description
1 polymer ?
#
loop_
_entity_poly.entity_id
_entity_poly.type
_entity_poly.pdbx_seq_one_letter_code
_entity_poly.pdbx_strand_id
1 'polypeptide(L)'
;MTTSAPRRTPMTMRTLATAGLVVAMLAPVPALALTQAEIDAALATLDTPEMRACPEANGSKLELPYEVRDINGDAIDEIIVHVQASGAASCFGHAGSEISLLISDGKGGWTDAFGFPGSDLAFHPRADSDWPDVEILGPGFCFPVWRYHEGEYGIWRTCEEGKLVYAEGLRDNAVPSGVMKVAAPVASEAPARVPAEVRSGNGIGRLSEVEVIDIDTLDGIPYDHNGSIVIVDGAKGIIAYDRPKKSIAGTVKRGTVLFHGKPWTMDNPDGVLIEGIAHTFKKGCPATDYEVRGHYHITYAMAQFTLEGAAPVRSKTSCDITGHSLTSGNATLKFDIAWD
;
A
#
# COMPACT_ATOMS: atom_id res chain seq x y z
N MET A 1 -80.85 6.34 -81.62
CA MET A 1 -79.48 6.89 -81.64
C MET A 1 -79.08 7.22 -80.21
N THR A 2 -78.28 6.37 -79.57
CA THR A 2 -77.05 6.72 -78.84
C THR A 2 -76.54 5.49 -78.09
N THR A 3 -75.29 5.19 -78.38
CA THR A 3 -74.38 4.18 -77.83
C THR A 3 -74.13 4.37 -76.33
N SER A 4 -74.21 3.28 -75.55
CA SER A 4 -73.72 3.22 -74.16
C SER A 4 -72.45 2.36 -74.11
N ALA A 5 -71.37 2.98 -73.67
CA ALA A 5 -69.99 2.49 -73.65
C ALA A 5 -69.66 1.73 -72.34
N PRO A 6 -68.54 0.97 -72.28
CA PRO A 6 -68.31 -0.03 -71.24
C PRO A 6 -67.67 0.54 -69.95
N ARG A 7 -67.93 -0.16 -68.84
CA ARG A 7 -67.40 0.10 -67.48
C ARG A 7 -65.86 0.11 -67.46
N ARG A 8 -65.29 1.23 -67.00
CA ARG A 8 -63.90 1.31 -66.54
C ARG A 8 -63.86 1.19 -65.01
N THR A 9 -63.08 0.24 -64.53
CA THR A 9 -62.70 0.04 -63.13
C THR A 9 -61.79 1.18 -62.65
N PRO A 10 -61.93 1.63 -61.39
CA PRO A 10 -61.10 2.70 -60.84
C PRO A 10 -59.70 2.19 -60.47
N MET A 11 -58.71 3.00 -60.83
CA MET A 11 -57.29 2.84 -60.59
C MET A 11 -56.99 3.16 -59.12
N THR A 12 -56.54 2.17 -58.35
CA THR A 12 -56.07 2.34 -56.98
C THR A 12 -54.77 3.14 -56.94
N MET A 13 -54.85 4.31 -56.33
CA MET A 13 -53.76 5.24 -56.04
C MET A 13 -52.83 4.62 -54.99
N ARG A 14 -51.59 4.28 -55.37
CA ARG A 14 -50.55 3.84 -54.44
C ARG A 14 -49.94 5.07 -53.75
N THR A 15 -50.28 5.26 -52.49
CA THR A 15 -49.63 6.24 -51.61
C THR A 15 -48.20 5.78 -51.33
N LEU A 16 -47.19 6.49 -51.85
CA LEU A 16 -45.82 6.37 -51.36
C LEU A 16 -45.77 7.01 -49.97
N ALA A 17 -45.67 6.19 -48.93
CA ALA A 17 -45.32 6.65 -47.59
C ALA A 17 -43.80 6.88 -47.54
N THR A 18 -43.38 8.13 -47.57
CA THR A 18 -42.02 8.55 -47.26
C THR A 18 -41.79 8.29 -45.77
N ALA A 19 -41.09 7.21 -45.42
CA ALA A 19 -40.61 7.00 -44.06
C ALA A 19 -39.51 8.03 -43.77
N GLY A 20 -39.90 9.15 -43.17
CA GLY A 20 -38.96 10.14 -42.65
C GLY A 20 -38.16 9.50 -41.51
N LEU A 21 -36.88 9.26 -41.75
CA LEU A 21 -35.93 8.89 -40.71
C LEU A 21 -35.75 10.11 -39.79
N VAL A 22 -36.48 10.12 -38.68
CA VAL A 22 -36.24 11.08 -37.60
C VAL A 22 -34.93 10.66 -36.93
N VAL A 23 -33.83 11.31 -37.32
CA VAL A 23 -32.59 11.28 -36.53
C VAL A 23 -32.90 12.08 -35.26
N ALA A 24 -33.21 11.37 -34.18
CA ALA A 24 -33.26 11.97 -32.86
C ALA A 24 -31.84 12.43 -32.52
N MET A 25 -31.59 13.74 -32.66
CA MET A 25 -30.43 14.39 -32.07
C MET A 25 -30.55 14.22 -30.56
N LEU A 26 -29.90 13.20 -29.99
CA LEU A 26 -29.66 13.13 -28.56
C LEU A 26 -28.78 14.33 -28.22
N ALA A 27 -29.37 15.35 -27.61
CA ALA A 27 -28.58 16.42 -27.00
C ALA A 27 -27.69 15.77 -25.93
N PRO A 28 -26.39 16.13 -25.85
CA PRO A 28 -25.55 15.65 -24.77
C PRO A 28 -26.19 16.06 -23.44
N VAL A 29 -26.51 15.07 -22.60
CA VAL A 29 -26.91 15.33 -21.22
C VAL A 29 -25.69 16.00 -20.58
N PRO A 30 -25.81 17.23 -20.05
CA PRO A 30 -24.68 17.84 -19.36
C PRO A 30 -24.32 16.94 -18.18
N ALA A 31 -23.04 16.62 -18.02
CA ALA A 31 -22.53 16.02 -16.80
C ALA A 31 -23.09 16.83 -15.61
N LEU A 32 -23.74 16.15 -14.67
CA LEU A 32 -24.25 16.81 -13.49
C LEU A 32 -23.04 17.17 -12.63
N ALA A 33 -22.60 18.43 -12.73
CA ALA A 33 -21.54 18.95 -11.89
C ALA A 33 -21.87 18.69 -10.42
N LEU A 34 -20.87 18.22 -9.66
CA LEU A 34 -21.01 17.94 -8.23
C LEU A 34 -21.57 19.17 -7.50
N THR A 35 -22.57 18.94 -6.64
CA THR A 35 -23.08 19.96 -5.75
C THR A 35 -22.08 20.24 -4.63
N GLN A 36 -22.13 21.44 -4.04
CA GLN A 36 -21.26 21.76 -2.90
C GLN A 36 -21.46 20.79 -1.73
N ALA A 37 -22.67 20.28 -1.51
CA ALA A 37 -22.93 19.31 -0.46
C ALA A 37 -22.25 17.96 -0.72
N GLU A 38 -22.13 17.53 -1.99
CA GLU A 38 -21.39 16.32 -2.36
C GLU A 38 -19.90 16.51 -2.19
N ILE A 39 -19.37 17.68 -2.55
CA ILE A 39 -17.96 18.06 -2.32
C ILE A 39 -17.67 18.09 -0.82
N ASP A 40 -18.50 18.76 -0.01
CA ASP A 40 -18.33 18.84 1.43
C ASP A 40 -18.38 17.44 2.08
N ALA A 41 -19.25 16.55 1.59
CA ALA A 41 -19.32 15.17 2.04
C ALA A 41 -18.05 14.37 1.68
N ALA A 42 -17.48 14.62 0.50
CA ALA A 42 -16.23 14.02 0.06
C ALA A 42 -15.06 14.50 0.94
N LEU A 43 -14.90 15.81 1.10
CA LEU A 43 -13.82 16.40 1.91
C LEU A 43 -13.90 15.98 3.39
N ALA A 44 -15.11 15.77 3.91
CA ALA A 44 -15.30 15.25 5.26
C ALA A 44 -14.74 13.83 5.47
N THR A 45 -14.49 13.06 4.40
CA THR A 45 -13.80 11.76 4.52
C THR A 45 -12.31 11.90 4.87
N LEU A 46 -11.71 13.07 4.58
CA LEU A 46 -10.30 13.38 4.86
C LEU A 46 -10.10 14.21 6.14
N ASP A 47 -11.13 14.93 6.61
CA ASP A 47 -11.08 15.74 7.84
C ASP A 47 -11.24 14.87 9.11
N THR A 48 -10.24 14.03 9.36
CA THR A 48 -10.20 13.16 10.54
C THR A 48 -9.47 13.84 11.71
N PRO A 49 -9.76 13.44 12.97
CA PRO A 49 -8.97 13.89 14.12
C PRO A 49 -7.48 13.62 13.97
N GLU A 50 -7.11 12.50 13.33
CA GLU A 50 -5.73 12.11 13.06
C GLU A 50 -5.05 13.12 12.11
N MET A 51 -5.70 13.49 11.01
CA MET A 51 -5.15 14.47 10.06
C MET A 51 -5.07 15.89 10.63
N ARG A 52 -5.94 16.23 11.59
CA ARG A 52 -5.89 17.53 12.29
C ARG A 52 -4.83 17.60 13.39
N ALA A 53 -4.45 16.47 13.98
CA ALA A 53 -3.62 16.44 15.18
C ALA A 53 -2.27 17.16 14.99
N CYS A 54 -1.54 16.86 13.91
CA CYS A 54 -0.24 17.48 13.68
C CYS A 54 -0.34 18.98 13.32
N PRO A 55 -1.19 19.41 12.37
CA PRO A 55 -1.42 20.84 12.11
C PRO A 55 -1.79 21.62 13.36
N GLU A 56 -2.76 21.15 14.15
CA GLU A 56 -3.23 21.82 15.35
C GLU A 56 -2.14 21.92 16.43
N ALA A 57 -1.34 20.86 16.63
CA ALA A 57 -0.20 20.88 17.54
C ALA A 57 0.88 21.90 17.15
N ASN A 58 0.96 22.26 15.87
CA ASN A 58 1.86 23.29 15.34
C ASN A 58 1.19 24.68 15.21
N GLY A 59 0.00 24.86 15.78
CA GLY A 59 -0.74 26.13 15.70
C GLY A 59 -1.27 26.47 14.31
N SER A 60 -1.35 25.47 13.43
CA SER A 60 -1.91 25.54 12.09
C SER A 60 -3.28 24.85 12.02
N LYS A 61 -3.85 24.79 10.82
CA LYS A 61 -5.11 24.09 10.53
C LYS A 61 -4.92 23.20 9.33
N LEU A 62 -5.66 22.09 9.31
CA LEU A 62 -5.79 21.27 8.11
C LEU A 62 -6.48 22.09 7.01
N GLU A 63 -5.91 22.06 5.82
CA GLU A 63 -6.41 22.71 4.62
C GLU A 63 -6.62 21.64 3.55
N LEU A 64 -7.77 21.69 2.88
CA LEU A 64 -8.16 20.72 1.85
C LEU A 64 -8.47 21.43 0.52
N PRO A 65 -7.52 22.18 -0.08
CA PRO A 65 -7.70 22.70 -1.44
C PRO A 65 -7.92 21.55 -2.42
N TYR A 66 -8.83 21.74 -3.37
CA TYR A 66 -9.27 20.68 -4.26
C TYR A 66 -9.47 21.15 -5.71
N GLU A 67 -9.37 20.20 -6.63
CA GLU A 67 -9.77 20.28 -8.03
C GLU A 67 -10.87 19.24 -8.30
N VAL A 68 -11.87 19.61 -9.10
CA VAL A 68 -12.93 18.69 -9.56
C VAL A 68 -12.70 18.40 -11.03
N ARG A 69 -12.62 17.11 -11.38
CA ARG A 69 -12.40 16.70 -12.76
C ARG A 69 -12.84 15.26 -13.00
N ASP A 70 -13.55 15.04 -14.10
CA ASP A 70 -13.74 13.72 -14.71
C ASP A 70 -12.40 13.16 -15.22
N ILE A 71 -11.87 12.13 -14.56
CA ILE A 71 -10.57 11.53 -14.85
C ILE A 71 -10.69 10.36 -15.83
N ASN A 72 -11.82 9.66 -15.84
CA ASN A 72 -12.01 8.42 -16.61
C ASN A 72 -12.94 8.60 -17.83
N GLY A 73 -13.59 9.76 -17.98
CA GLY A 73 -14.50 10.10 -19.07
C GLY A 73 -15.92 9.56 -18.94
N ASP A 74 -16.34 9.11 -17.75
CA ASP A 74 -17.67 8.52 -17.51
C ASP A 74 -18.76 9.56 -17.17
N ALA A 75 -18.42 10.85 -17.20
CA ALA A 75 -19.26 11.99 -16.84
C ALA A 75 -19.64 12.07 -15.35
N ILE A 76 -18.90 11.37 -14.49
CA ILE A 76 -18.87 11.54 -13.04
C ILE A 76 -17.53 12.20 -12.71
N ASP A 77 -17.56 13.33 -12.01
CA ASP A 77 -16.32 14.00 -11.61
C ASP A 77 -15.69 13.35 -10.38
N GLU A 78 -14.37 13.20 -10.39
CA GLU A 78 -13.54 12.92 -9.21
C GLU A 78 -13.06 14.21 -8.54
N ILE A 79 -12.56 14.09 -7.31
CA ILE A 79 -11.98 15.21 -6.55
C ILE A 79 -10.52 14.90 -6.22
N ILE A 80 -9.61 15.77 -6.67
CA ILE A 80 -8.19 15.73 -6.30
C ILE A 80 -8.01 16.71 -5.15
N VAL A 81 -7.47 16.26 -4.02
CA VAL A 81 -7.29 17.09 -2.82
C VAL A 81 -5.81 17.17 -2.48
N HIS A 82 -5.28 18.39 -2.34
CA HIS A 82 -3.92 18.61 -1.83
C HIS A 82 -4.00 18.90 -0.32
N VAL A 83 -3.98 17.85 0.48
CA VAL A 83 -4.04 17.93 1.94
C VAL A 83 -2.77 18.61 2.45
N GLN A 84 -2.94 19.75 3.13
CA GLN A 84 -1.81 20.56 3.58
C GLN A 84 -2.13 21.33 4.87
N ALA A 85 -1.15 22.04 5.42
CA ALA A 85 -1.33 22.95 6.54
C ALA A 85 -0.29 24.08 6.51
N SER A 86 -0.75 25.32 6.31
CA SER A 86 0.14 26.49 6.25
C SER A 86 0.92 26.67 7.55
N GLY A 87 2.25 26.62 7.47
CA GLY A 87 3.11 26.72 8.66
C GLY A 87 3.31 25.40 9.43
N ALA A 88 2.75 24.29 8.94
CA ALA A 88 2.93 22.94 9.48
C ALA A 88 3.19 21.91 8.37
N ALA A 89 3.83 22.32 7.26
CA ALA A 89 4.12 21.45 6.11
C ALA A 89 4.93 20.20 6.49
N SER A 90 5.73 20.26 7.57
CA SER A 90 6.46 19.11 8.10
C SER A 90 5.55 17.95 8.55
N CYS A 91 4.26 18.19 8.79
CA CYS A 91 3.28 17.15 9.08
C CYS A 91 3.06 16.19 7.91
N PHE A 92 3.44 16.58 6.69
CA PHE A 92 3.25 15.81 5.46
C PHE A 92 4.59 15.39 4.84
N GLY A 93 5.62 15.23 5.68
CA GLY A 93 6.96 14.82 5.27
C GLY A 93 7.65 15.81 4.32
N HIS A 94 8.57 15.29 3.50
CA HIS A 94 9.36 16.13 2.59
C HIS A 94 8.57 16.74 1.44
N ALA A 95 7.42 16.16 1.09
CA ALA A 95 6.53 16.73 0.08
C ALA A 95 5.90 18.03 0.56
N GLY A 96 5.68 18.19 1.87
CA GLY A 96 5.01 19.34 2.45
C GLY A 96 3.48 19.32 2.29
N SER A 97 2.95 18.32 1.57
CA SER A 97 1.55 18.04 1.34
C SER A 97 1.35 16.53 1.13
N GLU A 98 0.11 16.10 1.32
CA GLU A 98 -0.41 14.81 0.90
C GLU A 98 -1.39 15.03 -0.25
N ILE A 99 -1.49 14.06 -1.15
CA ILE A 99 -2.43 14.13 -2.27
C ILE A 99 -3.40 12.95 -2.20
N SER A 100 -4.68 13.27 -2.23
CA SER A 100 -5.79 12.33 -2.25
C SER A 100 -6.52 12.41 -3.57
N LEU A 101 -7.06 11.27 -4.02
CA LEU A 101 -7.95 11.18 -5.17
C LEU A 101 -9.24 10.52 -4.71
N LEU A 102 -10.29 11.31 -4.54
CA LEU A 102 -11.60 10.83 -4.13
C LEU A 102 -12.39 10.38 -5.36
N ILE A 103 -12.64 9.08 -5.44
CA ILE A 103 -13.44 8.43 -6.48
C ILE A 103 -14.87 8.27 -6.00
N SER A 104 -15.82 8.75 -6.80
CA SER A 104 -17.26 8.62 -6.51
C SER A 104 -17.77 7.22 -6.84
N ASP A 105 -18.70 6.71 -6.03
CA ASP A 105 -19.46 5.49 -6.37
C ASP A 105 -20.74 5.77 -7.19
N GLY A 106 -20.98 7.04 -7.56
CA GLY A 106 -22.17 7.51 -8.27
C GLY A 106 -23.46 7.50 -7.44
N LYS A 107 -23.39 7.15 -6.15
CA LYS A 107 -24.52 7.06 -5.19
C LYS A 107 -24.31 7.95 -3.96
N GLY A 108 -23.30 8.82 -4.00
CA GLY A 108 -22.92 9.73 -2.92
C GLY A 108 -21.87 9.16 -1.96
N GLY A 109 -21.33 7.97 -2.23
CA GLY A 109 -20.16 7.42 -1.56
C GLY A 109 -18.87 7.85 -2.24
N TRP A 110 -17.80 7.92 -1.43
CA TRP A 110 -16.47 8.34 -1.86
C TRP A 110 -15.43 7.37 -1.34
N THR A 111 -14.45 7.04 -2.18
CA THR A 111 -13.27 6.24 -1.82
C THR A 111 -12.04 7.08 -2.07
N ASP A 112 -11.18 7.26 -1.06
CA ASP A 112 -9.85 7.80 -1.32
C ASP A 112 -8.98 6.70 -1.94
N ALA A 113 -8.58 6.92 -3.19
CA ALA A 113 -7.68 6.03 -3.91
C ALA A 113 -6.23 6.21 -3.46
N PHE A 114 -5.90 7.38 -2.88
CA PHE A 114 -4.58 7.72 -2.40
C PHE A 114 -4.66 8.10 -0.92
N GLY A 115 -3.68 8.83 -0.40
CA GLY A 115 -3.55 9.07 1.05
C GLY A 115 -2.11 9.01 1.51
N PHE A 116 -1.21 9.58 0.70
CA PHE A 116 0.22 9.56 0.98
C PHE A 116 0.91 10.85 0.53
N PRO A 117 2.10 11.15 1.09
CA PRO A 117 2.85 12.36 0.75
C PRO A 117 3.09 12.47 -0.76
N GLY A 118 2.68 13.60 -1.32
CA GLY A 118 2.75 13.90 -2.74
C GLY A 118 2.41 15.37 -2.99
N SER A 119 2.99 15.94 -4.04
CA SER A 119 2.75 17.33 -4.41
C SER A 119 1.69 17.48 -5.48
N ASP A 120 1.59 16.52 -6.41
CA ASP A 120 0.72 16.61 -7.58
C ASP A 120 0.53 15.23 -8.25
N LEU A 121 -0.43 15.12 -9.17
CA LEU A 121 -0.72 13.92 -9.95
C LEU A 121 -0.51 14.18 -11.45
N ALA A 122 0.29 13.34 -12.10
CA ALA A 122 0.40 13.30 -13.55
C ALA A 122 -0.41 12.11 -14.12
N PHE A 123 -1.36 12.42 -14.99
CA PHE A 123 -2.28 11.44 -15.57
C PHE A 123 -1.79 10.99 -16.95
N HIS A 124 -1.69 9.68 -17.12
CA HIS A 124 -1.18 9.03 -18.33
C HIS A 124 -2.31 8.20 -18.96
N PRO A 125 -2.98 8.70 -20.01
CA PRO A 125 -4.09 8.01 -20.65
C PRO A 125 -3.70 6.63 -21.17
N ARG A 126 -4.64 5.69 -21.11
CA ARG A 126 -4.47 4.32 -21.57
C ARG A 126 -5.38 4.00 -22.75
N ALA A 127 -4.93 3.09 -23.59
CA ALA A 127 -5.72 2.61 -24.72
C ALA A 127 -6.59 1.40 -24.36
N ASP A 128 -6.29 0.72 -23.25
CA ASP A 128 -6.90 -0.53 -22.79
C ASP A 128 -7.83 -0.33 -21.57
N SER A 129 -8.03 0.91 -21.13
CA SER A 129 -8.82 1.26 -19.95
C SER A 129 -9.26 2.71 -20.01
N ASP A 130 -10.46 2.99 -19.49
CA ASP A 130 -10.98 4.34 -19.32
C ASP A 130 -10.23 5.09 -18.21
N TRP A 131 -9.78 4.36 -17.18
CA TRP A 131 -8.93 4.91 -16.13
C TRP A 131 -7.45 5.05 -16.57
N PRO A 132 -6.83 6.23 -16.38
CA PRO A 132 -5.43 6.46 -16.68
C PRO A 132 -4.49 5.76 -15.69
N ASP A 133 -3.22 5.62 -16.06
CA ASP A 133 -2.16 5.44 -15.08
C ASP A 133 -1.90 6.80 -14.39
N VAL A 134 -1.62 6.79 -13.10
CA VAL A 134 -1.38 8.01 -12.31
C VAL A 134 0.03 7.98 -11.73
N GLU A 135 0.85 8.95 -12.13
CA GLU A 135 2.19 9.16 -11.58
C GLU A 135 2.13 10.19 -10.46
N ILE A 136 2.75 9.86 -9.32
CA ILE A 136 2.58 10.62 -8.08
C ILE A 136 3.82 11.45 -7.83
N LEU A 137 3.67 12.75 -8.07
CA LEU A 137 4.77 13.69 -8.08
C LEU A 137 5.15 14.09 -6.66
N GLY A 138 6.42 14.42 -6.49
CA GLY A 138 6.97 14.89 -5.22
C GLY A 138 8.41 15.37 -5.38
N PRO A 139 9.15 15.51 -4.27
CA PRO A 139 10.58 15.79 -4.34
C PRO A 139 11.35 14.65 -5.02
N GLY A 140 12.02 14.92 -6.15
CA GLY A 140 12.84 13.93 -6.85
C GLY A 140 12.75 14.04 -8.37
N PHE A 141 13.14 12.95 -9.06
CA PHE A 141 13.14 12.87 -10.53
C PHE A 141 12.59 11.53 -11.06
N CYS A 142 12.15 10.65 -10.17
CA CYS A 142 11.53 9.39 -10.52
C CYS A 142 10.35 9.21 -9.57
N PHE A 143 9.18 8.95 -10.14
CA PHE A 143 7.93 8.91 -9.40
C PHE A 143 7.21 7.59 -9.65
N PRO A 144 6.61 6.97 -8.61
CA PRO A 144 5.87 5.74 -8.78
C PRO A 144 4.64 5.97 -9.66
N VAL A 145 4.29 4.97 -10.45
CA VAL A 145 3.08 4.96 -11.28
C VAL A 145 2.10 3.99 -10.67
N TRP A 146 0.88 4.44 -10.48
CA TRP A 146 -0.27 3.68 -10.01
C TRP A 146 -1.19 3.38 -11.19
N ARG A 147 -1.79 2.21 -11.18
CA ARG A 147 -2.69 1.73 -12.23
C ARG A 147 -4.00 1.31 -11.63
N TYR A 148 -5.07 1.74 -12.26
CA TYR A 148 -6.40 1.27 -11.95
C TYR A 148 -6.63 -0.14 -12.52
N HIS A 149 -7.15 -1.04 -11.70
CA HIS A 149 -7.69 -2.33 -12.12
C HIS A 149 -8.76 -2.79 -11.08
N GLU A 150 -9.78 -3.52 -11.53
CA GLU A 150 -10.90 -4.08 -10.73
C GLU A 150 -11.53 -3.19 -9.62
N GLY A 151 -11.52 -1.86 -9.76
CA GLY A 151 -12.20 -0.98 -8.82
C GLY A 151 -11.28 -0.05 -8.04
N GLU A 152 -9.97 -0.26 -8.09
CA GLU A 152 -9.00 0.45 -7.26
C GLU A 152 -7.68 0.75 -7.99
N TYR A 153 -6.95 1.74 -7.50
CA TYR A 153 -5.58 2.03 -7.93
C TYR A 153 -4.59 1.20 -7.10
N GLY A 154 -3.65 0.55 -7.77
CA GLY A 154 -2.51 -0.14 -7.15
C GLY A 154 -1.18 0.28 -7.79
N ILE A 155 -0.06 0.08 -7.08
CA ILE A 155 1.26 0.42 -7.62
C ILE A 155 1.61 -0.46 -8.84
N TRP A 156 1.98 0.19 -9.94
CA TRP A 156 2.34 -0.45 -11.21
C TRP A 156 3.83 -0.38 -11.49
N ARG A 157 4.46 0.76 -11.19
CA ARG A 157 5.89 0.97 -11.34
C ARG A 157 6.45 1.70 -10.15
N THR A 158 7.68 1.33 -9.78
CA THR A 158 8.44 1.96 -8.70
C THR A 158 9.81 2.38 -9.20
N CYS A 159 10.51 3.16 -8.38
CA CYS A 159 11.82 3.71 -8.69
C CYS A 159 12.93 2.85 -8.09
N GLU A 160 13.72 2.21 -8.96
CA GLU A 160 14.94 1.52 -8.60
C GLU A 160 16.13 2.21 -9.28
N GLU A 161 17.11 2.64 -8.49
CA GLU A 161 18.31 3.34 -8.97
C GLU A 161 17.98 4.53 -9.91
N GLY A 162 16.88 5.24 -9.62
CA GLY A 162 16.41 6.38 -10.41
C GLY A 162 15.71 6.00 -11.73
N LYS A 163 15.32 4.75 -11.92
CA LYS A 163 14.59 4.27 -13.10
C LYS A 163 13.25 3.67 -12.69
N LEU A 164 12.24 3.92 -13.52
CA LEU A 164 10.97 3.22 -13.41
C LEU A 164 11.13 1.77 -13.82
N VAL A 165 10.97 0.87 -12.86
CA VAL A 165 10.87 -0.57 -13.07
C VAL A 165 9.45 -1.03 -12.77
N TYR A 166 9.06 -2.18 -13.33
CA TYR A 166 7.82 -2.79 -12.89
C TYR A 166 7.91 -3.12 -11.41
N ALA A 167 6.79 -2.95 -10.72
CA ALA A 167 6.57 -3.42 -9.37
C ALA A 167 6.51 -4.97 -9.34
N GLU A 168 7.57 -5.65 -9.79
CA GLU A 168 7.67 -7.12 -9.81
C GLU A 168 7.91 -7.65 -8.39
N GLY A 169 6.97 -8.45 -7.89
CA GLY A 169 6.85 -8.80 -6.46
C GLY A 169 5.66 -8.15 -5.75
N LEU A 170 4.95 -7.23 -6.42
CA LEU A 170 3.69 -6.62 -5.98
C LEU A 170 2.49 -7.13 -6.81
N ARG A 171 2.70 -8.09 -7.73
CA ARG A 171 1.72 -8.48 -8.77
C ARG A 171 0.55 -9.31 -8.27
N ASP A 172 0.66 -9.98 -7.14
CA ASP A 172 -0.47 -10.74 -6.59
C ASP A 172 -1.55 -9.81 -5.98
N ASN A 173 -1.18 -8.54 -5.66
CA ASN A 173 -2.08 -7.45 -5.26
C ASN A 173 -1.80 -6.12 -6.00
N ALA A 174 -1.27 -6.15 -7.23
CA ALA A 174 -1.31 -4.99 -8.14
C ALA A 174 -2.71 -4.91 -8.76
N VAL A 175 -3.69 -4.91 -7.85
CA VAL A 175 -5.11 -5.29 -7.92
C VAL A 175 -5.41 -6.76 -7.57
N PRO A 176 -5.99 -7.01 -6.37
CA PRO A 176 -6.41 -8.32 -5.90
C PRO A 176 -7.76 -8.76 -6.49
N SER A 177 -7.75 -9.97 -7.04
CA SER A 177 -8.95 -10.79 -7.16
C SER A 177 -9.46 -11.16 -5.75
N GLY A 178 -10.46 -10.42 -5.25
CA GLY A 178 -11.48 -10.96 -4.35
C GLY A 178 -11.35 -10.73 -2.84
N VAL A 179 -12.07 -9.71 -2.36
CA VAL A 179 -12.83 -9.59 -1.08
C VAL A 179 -12.22 -10.22 0.18
N MET A 180 -11.80 -9.38 1.14
CA MET A 180 -11.97 -9.70 2.57
C MET A 180 -12.57 -8.53 3.38
N LYS A 181 -13.59 -8.88 4.16
CA LYS A 181 -14.31 -8.02 5.10
C LYS A 181 -13.55 -7.94 6.42
N VAL A 182 -13.55 -6.74 7.01
CA VAL A 182 -13.02 -6.40 8.33
C VAL A 182 -13.68 -7.22 9.45
N ALA A 183 -12.88 -7.76 10.37
CA ALA A 183 -13.34 -8.31 11.64
C ALA A 183 -12.77 -7.52 12.83
N ALA A 184 -13.59 -7.41 13.87
CA ALA A 184 -13.45 -6.55 15.05
C ALA A 184 -12.39 -7.04 16.08
N PRO A 185 -11.97 -6.19 17.06
CA PRO A 185 -10.78 -6.46 17.88
C PRO A 185 -11.09 -7.39 19.06
N VAL A 186 -10.13 -8.26 19.40
CA VAL A 186 -10.15 -9.04 20.65
C VAL A 186 -8.88 -8.74 21.45
N ALA A 187 -9.08 -8.50 22.75
CA ALA A 187 -8.08 -8.08 23.72
C ALA A 187 -6.94 -9.08 23.94
N SER A 188 -5.74 -8.53 24.20
CA SER A 188 -4.49 -9.23 24.51
C SER A 188 -4.31 -9.43 26.02
N GLU A 189 -4.04 -10.67 26.43
CA GLU A 189 -3.29 -11.00 27.66
C GLU A 189 -2.41 -12.24 27.40
N ALA A 190 -1.08 -12.09 27.44
CA ALA A 190 -0.13 -12.98 28.13
C ALA A 190 1.32 -12.46 28.03
N PRO A 191 2.14 -12.59 29.09
CA PRO A 191 3.51 -12.06 29.12
C PRO A 191 4.55 -13.03 28.52
N ALA A 192 5.56 -12.44 27.85
CA ALA A 192 6.70 -13.14 27.26
C ALA A 192 7.54 -13.90 28.30
N ARG A 193 7.87 -15.15 28.00
CA ARG A 193 8.77 -16.00 28.78
C ARG A 193 10.18 -15.88 28.18
N VAL A 194 11.13 -15.29 28.91
CA VAL A 194 12.53 -15.15 28.44
C VAL A 194 13.22 -16.53 28.47
N PRO A 195 13.74 -17.07 27.35
CA PRO A 195 14.50 -18.32 27.35
C PRO A 195 15.87 -18.17 28.01
N ALA A 196 16.34 -19.24 28.68
CA ALA A 196 17.58 -19.29 29.44
C ALA A 196 18.84 -19.00 28.58
N GLU A 197 19.77 -18.19 29.10
CA GLU A 197 21.03 -17.82 28.45
C GLU A 197 22.00 -19.00 28.30
N VAL A 198 22.46 -19.27 27.06
CA VAL A 198 23.61 -20.13 26.80
C VAL A 198 24.76 -19.26 26.31
N ARG A 199 25.85 -19.16 27.09
CA ARG A 199 27.05 -18.41 26.68
C ARG A 199 27.83 -19.19 25.61
N SER A 200 28.38 -18.48 24.62
CA SER A 200 29.33 -19.06 23.65
C SER A 200 30.51 -19.73 24.38
N GLY A 201 31.06 -20.82 23.81
CA GLY A 201 32.14 -21.60 24.43
C GLY A 201 33.42 -20.82 24.73
N ASN A 202 33.59 -19.65 24.11
CA ASN A 202 34.70 -18.71 24.31
C ASN A 202 34.32 -17.45 25.12
N GLY A 203 33.09 -17.37 25.63
CA GLY A 203 32.58 -16.24 26.42
C GLY A 203 32.22 -14.98 25.63
N ILE A 204 32.30 -14.99 24.30
CA ILE A 204 31.95 -13.85 23.44
C ILE A 204 30.55 -14.04 22.86
N GLY A 205 29.66 -13.08 23.08
CA GLY A 205 28.29 -13.09 22.56
C GLY A 205 27.38 -14.15 23.20
N ARG A 206 26.12 -14.19 22.75
CA ARG A 206 25.07 -15.04 23.33
C ARG A 206 24.58 -16.05 22.29
N LEU A 207 24.45 -17.31 22.72
CA LEU A 207 23.84 -18.37 21.95
C LEU A 207 22.45 -18.65 22.51
N SER A 208 21.52 -18.99 21.62
CA SER A 208 20.16 -19.36 21.97
C SER A 208 19.72 -20.57 21.14
N GLU A 209 18.77 -21.33 21.69
CA GLU A 209 18.09 -22.33 20.89
C GLU A 209 17.30 -21.66 19.78
N VAL A 210 17.20 -22.32 18.63
CA VAL A 210 16.39 -21.83 17.51
C VAL A 210 14.92 -21.99 17.89
N GLU A 211 14.28 -20.88 18.23
CA GLU A 211 12.84 -20.85 18.50
C GLU A 211 12.03 -21.02 17.20
N VAL A 212 10.95 -21.78 17.31
CA VAL A 212 10.02 -22.05 16.22
C VAL A 212 8.61 -21.97 16.79
N ILE A 213 7.81 -21.06 16.23
CA ILE A 213 6.42 -20.86 16.61
C ILE A 213 5.47 -21.36 15.52
N ASP A 214 4.21 -21.56 15.89
CA ASP A 214 3.15 -21.76 14.91
C ASP A 214 2.76 -20.41 14.32
N ILE A 215 3.09 -20.20 13.06
CA ILE A 215 2.98 -18.88 12.42
C ILE A 215 1.53 -18.46 12.20
N ASP A 216 0.61 -19.43 12.12
CA ASP A 216 -0.82 -19.17 11.96
C ASP A 216 -1.44 -18.59 13.25
N THR A 217 -0.66 -18.52 14.34
CA THR A 217 -1.04 -17.82 15.56
C THR A 217 -0.69 -16.34 15.53
N LEU A 218 0.13 -15.88 14.59
CA LEU A 218 0.49 -14.46 14.45
C LEU A 218 -0.60 -13.71 13.68
N ASP A 219 -0.87 -12.48 14.12
CA ASP A 219 -1.78 -11.55 13.45
C ASP A 219 -0.94 -10.39 12.87
N GLY A 220 0.06 -10.76 12.07
CA GLY A 220 1.10 -9.88 11.58
C GLY A 220 1.07 -9.71 10.07
N ILE A 221 1.75 -8.67 9.59
CA ILE A 221 1.82 -8.33 8.17
C ILE A 221 3.05 -9.01 7.55
N PRO A 222 2.96 -9.55 6.32
CA PRO A 222 4.12 -10.11 5.63
C PRO A 222 5.13 -9.04 5.20
N TYR A 223 6.41 -9.36 5.34
CA TYR A 223 7.56 -8.56 4.90
C TYR A 223 8.57 -9.43 4.17
N ASP A 224 9.21 -8.89 3.13
CA ASP A 224 10.44 -9.44 2.57
C ASP A 224 11.60 -9.07 3.48
N HIS A 225 12.39 -10.09 3.79
CA HIS A 225 13.67 -9.97 4.41
C HIS A 225 14.69 -10.80 3.63
N ASN A 226 15.52 -10.10 2.84
CA ASN A 226 16.60 -10.69 2.05
C ASN A 226 16.10 -11.82 1.11
N GLY A 227 14.93 -11.65 0.49
CA GLY A 227 14.31 -12.63 -0.40
C GLY A 227 13.57 -13.78 0.29
N SER A 228 13.33 -13.67 1.61
CA SER A 228 12.47 -14.59 2.37
C SER A 228 11.25 -13.81 2.88
N ILE A 229 10.09 -14.45 2.95
CA ILE A 229 8.93 -13.83 3.59
C ILE A 229 8.97 -14.12 5.09
N VAL A 230 8.75 -13.08 5.89
CA VAL A 230 8.57 -13.11 7.34
C VAL A 230 7.22 -12.49 7.70
N ILE A 231 6.59 -12.94 8.78
CA ILE A 231 5.43 -12.26 9.38
C ILE A 231 5.94 -11.36 10.49
N VAL A 232 5.51 -10.10 10.46
CA VAL A 232 5.81 -9.07 11.47
C VAL A 232 4.55 -8.81 12.28
N ASP A 233 4.52 -9.33 13.51
CA ASP A 233 3.45 -9.11 14.48
C ASP A 233 3.95 -8.12 15.54
N GLY A 234 3.74 -6.82 15.27
CA GLY A 234 4.20 -5.74 16.14
C GLY A 234 3.53 -5.77 17.51
N ALA A 235 2.26 -6.19 17.59
CA ALA A 235 1.53 -6.30 18.85
C ALA A 235 2.12 -7.36 19.79
N LYS A 236 2.73 -8.43 19.24
CA LYS A 236 3.44 -9.45 20.02
C LYS A 236 4.93 -9.19 20.14
N GLY A 237 5.47 -8.26 19.36
CA GLY A 237 6.89 -7.99 19.34
C GLY A 237 7.70 -9.03 18.56
N ILE A 238 7.09 -9.74 17.59
CA ILE A 238 7.67 -10.93 16.96
C ILE A 238 7.86 -10.73 15.46
N ILE A 239 9.00 -11.19 14.93
CA ILE A 239 9.19 -11.40 13.49
C ILE A 239 9.60 -12.85 13.26
N ALA A 240 8.85 -13.59 12.44
CA ALA A 240 9.11 -15.01 12.20
C ALA A 240 9.07 -15.37 10.71
N TYR A 241 9.91 -16.32 10.29
CA TYR A 241 9.98 -16.77 8.90
C TYR A 241 8.70 -17.50 8.47
N ASP A 242 8.05 -17.02 7.42
CA ASP A 242 6.90 -17.65 6.78
C ASP A 242 7.32 -18.57 5.63
N ARG A 243 8.07 -17.99 4.69
CA ARG A 243 8.62 -18.67 3.51
C ARG A 243 10.12 -18.37 3.40
N PRO A 244 10.99 -19.15 4.08
CA PRO A 244 12.43 -19.00 3.93
C PRO A 244 12.88 -19.24 2.49
N LYS A 245 13.80 -18.42 1.99
CA LYS A 245 14.37 -18.64 0.65
C LYS A 245 15.11 -19.96 0.56
N LYS A 246 15.12 -20.54 -0.65
CA LYS A 246 15.69 -21.87 -0.93
C LYS A 246 17.12 -22.05 -0.43
N SER A 247 17.95 -21.00 -0.51
CA SER A 247 19.36 -21.08 -0.09
C SER A 247 19.55 -21.24 1.43
N ILE A 248 18.55 -20.90 2.25
CA ILE A 248 18.62 -20.98 3.71
C ILE A 248 17.61 -21.96 4.33
N ALA A 249 16.71 -22.55 3.53
CA ALA A 249 15.68 -23.49 4.00
C ALA A 249 16.23 -24.75 4.71
N GLY A 250 17.53 -25.06 4.52
CA GLY A 250 18.23 -26.12 5.27
C GLY A 250 18.79 -25.69 6.63
N THR A 251 18.57 -24.44 7.03
CA THR A 251 19.07 -23.80 8.25
C THR A 251 17.92 -23.18 9.06
N VAL A 252 17.00 -22.50 8.39
CA VAL A 252 15.78 -21.90 8.96
C VAL A 252 14.55 -22.52 8.31
N LYS A 253 13.47 -22.68 9.06
CA LYS A 253 12.20 -23.27 8.58
C LYS A 253 11.04 -22.29 8.85
N ARG A 254 9.86 -22.57 8.27
CA ARG A 254 8.62 -21.86 8.60
C ARG A 254 8.42 -21.86 10.12
N GLY A 255 8.07 -20.70 10.67
CA GLY A 255 7.90 -20.43 12.09
C GLY A 255 9.20 -20.09 12.84
N THR A 256 10.39 -20.21 12.24
CA THR A 256 11.63 -19.81 12.93
C THR A 256 11.60 -18.33 13.28
N VAL A 257 11.78 -17.98 14.55
CA VAL A 257 11.74 -16.58 15.01
C VAL A 257 13.04 -15.88 14.65
N LEU A 258 12.95 -14.79 13.89
CA LEU A 258 14.08 -13.93 13.51
C LEU A 258 14.34 -12.83 14.55
N PHE A 259 13.29 -12.34 15.21
CA PHE A 259 13.38 -11.24 16.16
C PHE A 259 12.33 -11.34 17.27
N HIS A 260 12.75 -10.96 18.48
CA HIS A 260 11.91 -10.72 19.65
C HIS A 260 12.16 -9.34 20.22
N GLY A 261 11.12 -8.54 20.39
CA GLY A 261 11.19 -7.19 20.93
C GLY A 261 10.05 -6.89 21.90
N LYS A 262 10.04 -5.64 22.38
CA LYS A 262 8.85 -5.10 23.06
C LYS A 262 7.74 -4.93 22.01
N PRO A 263 6.45 -5.14 22.35
CA PRO A 263 5.35 -4.77 21.47
C PRO A 263 5.46 -3.32 20.97
N TRP A 264 5.09 -3.10 19.71
CA TRP A 264 5.04 -1.78 19.08
C TRP A 264 3.78 -1.63 18.22
N THR A 265 3.28 -0.39 18.11
CA THR A 265 2.16 -0.07 17.21
C THR A 265 2.67 0.14 15.79
N MET A 266 1.86 -0.29 14.82
CA MET A 266 2.10 -0.07 13.39
C MET A 266 1.24 1.09 12.83
N ASP A 267 0.39 1.70 13.68
CA ASP A 267 -0.62 2.69 13.28
C ASP A 267 -0.08 4.13 13.24
N ASN A 268 1.10 4.36 13.83
CA ASN A 268 1.83 5.64 13.73
C ASN A 268 3.34 5.37 13.55
N PRO A 269 3.76 5.00 12.33
CA PRO A 269 5.15 4.62 12.04
C PRO A 269 6.19 5.73 12.25
N ASP A 270 5.82 7.01 12.30
CA ASP A 270 6.79 8.08 12.52
C ASP A 270 7.19 8.18 14.01
N GLY A 271 8.43 7.75 14.31
CA GLY A 271 9.05 7.89 15.63
C GLY A 271 8.88 6.72 16.59
N VAL A 272 8.22 5.63 16.18
CA VAL A 272 8.15 4.40 16.99
C VAL A 272 9.50 3.68 16.95
N LEU A 273 10.19 3.69 18.10
CA LEU A 273 11.43 2.96 18.30
C LEU A 273 11.14 1.47 18.52
N ILE A 274 11.62 0.65 17.60
CA ILE A 274 11.60 -0.82 17.71
C ILE A 274 12.91 -1.24 18.37
N GLU A 275 12.83 -1.95 19.50
CA GLU A 275 14.00 -2.48 20.22
C GLU A 275 13.81 -3.96 20.53
N GLY A 276 14.86 -4.75 20.33
CA GLY A 276 14.83 -6.16 20.69
C GLY A 276 16.08 -6.92 20.35
N ILE A 277 15.95 -8.23 20.29
CA ILE A 277 16.99 -9.20 20.01
C ILE A 277 16.73 -9.79 18.63
N ALA A 278 17.69 -9.63 17.73
CA ALA A 278 17.71 -10.34 16.46
C ALA A 278 18.55 -11.61 16.56
N HIS A 279 18.21 -12.61 15.74
CA HIS A 279 18.88 -13.90 15.69
C HIS A 279 19.59 -14.10 14.35
N THR A 280 20.86 -14.50 14.37
CA THR A 280 21.55 -15.01 13.16
C THR A 280 21.71 -16.53 13.20
N PHE A 281 21.61 -17.14 12.03
CA PHE A 281 21.55 -18.59 11.88
C PHE A 281 22.72 -19.14 11.07
N LYS A 282 23.26 -20.27 11.53
CA LYS A 282 24.25 -21.06 10.80
C LYS A 282 23.84 -22.53 10.89
N LYS A 283 23.88 -23.23 9.76
CA LYS A 283 23.47 -24.64 9.67
C LYS A 283 24.19 -25.49 10.73
N GLY A 284 23.43 -26.25 11.50
CA GLY A 284 23.97 -27.14 12.53
C GLY A 284 24.47 -26.45 13.79
N CYS A 285 24.22 -25.15 13.94
CA CYS A 285 24.59 -24.40 15.14
C CYS A 285 23.36 -23.80 15.85
N PRO A 286 23.48 -23.51 17.15
CA PRO A 286 22.54 -22.62 17.83
C PRO A 286 22.45 -21.25 17.14
N ALA A 287 21.33 -20.56 17.36
CA ALA A 287 21.18 -19.17 16.99
C ALA A 287 22.15 -18.31 17.80
N THR A 288 22.46 -17.14 17.27
CA THR A 288 23.27 -16.12 17.96
C THR A 288 22.43 -14.87 18.13
N ASP A 289 22.44 -14.31 19.33
CA ASP A 289 21.63 -13.16 19.69
C ASP A 289 22.46 -11.87 19.61
N TYR A 290 21.82 -10.79 19.19
CA TYR A 290 22.37 -9.44 19.30
C TYR A 290 21.25 -8.42 19.39
N GLU A 291 21.51 -7.36 20.13
CA GLU A 291 20.60 -6.24 20.27
C GLU A 291 20.52 -5.47 18.96
N VAL A 292 19.29 -5.17 18.55
CA VAL A 292 19.02 -4.30 17.42
C VAL A 292 17.99 -3.24 17.82
N ARG A 293 18.09 -2.08 17.18
CA ARG A 293 17.11 -1.01 17.32
C ARG A 293 16.85 -0.35 15.99
N GLY A 294 15.67 0.23 15.83
CA GLY A 294 15.28 0.77 14.54
C GLY A 294 13.98 1.53 14.57
N HIS A 295 13.59 2.02 13.40
CA HIS A 295 12.36 2.76 13.21
C HIS A 295 11.75 2.35 11.88
N TYR A 296 10.46 2.63 11.72
CA TYR A 296 9.87 2.66 10.40
C TYR A 296 10.46 3.80 9.58
N HIS A 297 10.55 3.54 8.29
CA HIS A 297 10.78 4.50 7.24
C HIS A 297 9.56 4.40 6.35
N ILE A 298 8.59 5.29 6.55
CA ILE A 298 7.58 5.46 5.52
C ILE A 298 8.24 6.27 4.41
N THR A 299 8.23 5.73 3.21
CA THR A 299 8.55 6.50 2.02
C THR A 299 7.54 6.10 0.96
N TYR A 300 6.73 7.06 0.51
CA TYR A 300 5.65 6.84 -0.45
C TYR A 300 4.70 5.68 -0.05
N ALA A 301 4.21 5.67 1.20
CA ALA A 301 3.33 4.63 1.78
C ALA A 301 3.91 3.21 1.85
N MET A 302 5.17 2.99 1.49
CA MET A 302 5.84 1.73 1.79
C MET A 302 6.34 1.79 3.23
N ALA A 303 5.72 1.01 4.12
CA ALA A 303 6.27 0.76 5.44
C ALA A 303 7.51 -0.11 5.27
N GLN A 304 8.68 0.51 5.13
CA GLN A 304 9.94 -0.18 5.36
C GLN A 304 10.29 0.00 6.83
N PHE A 305 11.01 -0.93 7.43
CA PHE A 305 11.72 -0.61 8.66
C PHE A 305 13.08 -1.26 8.66
N THR A 306 14.01 -0.58 9.31
CA THR A 306 15.39 -1.03 9.41
C THR A 306 15.72 -1.22 10.88
N LEU A 307 16.24 -2.39 11.23
CA LEU A 307 16.80 -2.66 12.55
C LEU A 307 18.33 -2.73 12.44
N GLU A 308 19.04 -2.04 13.31
CA GLU A 308 20.50 -1.96 13.30
C GLU A 308 21.10 -2.42 14.62
N GLY A 309 22.20 -3.17 14.54
CA GLY A 309 22.91 -3.66 15.71
C GLY A 309 24.28 -4.26 15.38
N ALA A 310 25.08 -4.48 16.41
CA ALA A 310 26.42 -5.09 16.27
C ALA A 310 26.28 -6.61 16.04
N ALA A 311 26.15 -7.02 14.78
CA ALA A 311 25.89 -8.41 14.43
C ALA A 311 27.07 -9.34 14.77
N PRO A 312 26.80 -10.54 15.31
CA PRO A 312 27.83 -11.50 15.68
C PRO A 312 28.52 -12.08 14.44
N VAL A 313 29.85 -12.01 14.42
CA VAL A 313 30.70 -12.63 13.41
C VAL A 313 31.03 -14.03 13.87
N ARG A 314 30.61 -15.05 13.10
CA ARG A 314 30.85 -16.46 13.45
C ARG A 314 32.14 -16.99 12.87
N SER A 315 32.77 -17.88 13.62
CA SER A 315 33.86 -18.72 13.14
C SER A 315 33.45 -19.45 11.86
N LYS A 316 34.38 -19.61 10.92
CA LYS A 316 34.15 -20.39 9.69
C LYS A 316 34.05 -21.89 10.01
N THR A 317 34.80 -22.38 11.00
CA THR A 317 34.98 -23.81 11.29
C THR A 317 34.22 -24.30 12.51
N SER A 318 33.73 -23.41 13.37
CA SER A 318 32.95 -23.75 14.57
C SER A 318 31.66 -22.93 14.69
N CYS A 319 30.90 -23.14 15.76
CA CYS A 319 29.71 -22.35 16.09
C CYS A 319 30.04 -21.10 16.93
N ASP A 320 31.31 -20.87 17.28
CA ASP A 320 31.72 -19.78 18.16
C ASP A 320 31.56 -18.41 17.48
N ILE A 321 31.28 -17.40 18.30
CA ILE A 321 31.31 -16.00 17.90
C ILE A 321 32.74 -15.49 18.07
N THR A 322 33.33 -14.95 17.00
CA THR A 322 34.71 -14.45 16.98
C THR A 322 34.80 -12.93 17.13
N GLY A 323 33.66 -12.24 17.12
CA GLY A 323 33.57 -10.79 17.26
C GLY A 323 32.18 -10.29 16.90
N HIS A 324 32.03 -8.97 16.82
CA HIS A 324 30.81 -8.31 16.34
C HIS A 324 31.17 -7.31 15.23
N SER A 325 30.25 -7.04 14.33
CA SER A 325 30.42 -6.13 13.21
C SER A 325 29.22 -5.20 13.09
N LEU A 326 29.50 -3.90 12.95
CA LEU A 326 28.49 -2.87 12.66
C LEU A 326 28.27 -2.66 11.16
N THR A 327 29.00 -3.36 10.29
CA THR A 327 29.00 -3.14 8.83
C THR A 327 28.79 -4.41 8.01
N SER A 328 28.65 -5.56 8.67
CA SER A 328 28.32 -6.82 7.99
C SER A 328 26.89 -6.79 7.45
N GLY A 329 26.56 -7.66 6.49
CA GLY A 329 25.19 -7.77 5.96
C GLY A 329 24.13 -8.18 6.99
N ASN A 330 24.53 -8.61 8.18
CA ASN A 330 23.60 -8.89 9.30
C ASN A 330 23.49 -7.69 10.26
N ALA A 331 24.31 -6.65 10.13
CA ALA A 331 24.30 -5.49 11.03
C ALA A 331 23.09 -4.57 10.80
N THR A 332 22.49 -4.66 9.60
CA THR A 332 21.33 -3.90 9.16
C THR A 332 20.30 -4.88 8.61
N LEU A 333 19.18 -5.04 9.31
CA LEU A 333 18.06 -5.86 8.85
C LEU A 333 17.05 -4.93 8.21
N LYS A 334 16.92 -5.03 6.89
CA LYS A 334 15.89 -4.34 6.13
C LYS A 334 14.67 -5.24 6.02
N PHE A 335 13.50 -4.64 6.25
CA PHE A 335 12.20 -5.25 6.05
C PHE A 335 11.44 -4.38 5.07
N ASP A 336 11.13 -4.96 3.93
CA ASP A 336 10.32 -4.35 2.90
C ASP A 336 8.94 -4.99 2.97
N ILE A 337 7.86 -4.20 3.05
CA ILE A 337 6.51 -4.79 3.09
C ILE A 337 6.34 -5.76 1.91
N ALA A 338 5.95 -6.99 2.22
CA ALA A 338 5.68 -8.01 1.21
C ALA A 338 4.18 -8.11 1.06
N TRP A 339 3.74 -8.13 -0.18
CA TRP A 339 2.34 -8.33 -0.51
C TRP A 339 2.28 -9.70 -1.19
N ASP A 340 1.60 -10.62 -0.53
CA ASP A 340 1.37 -11.99 -0.97
C ASP A 340 0.30 -12.10 -2.05
#